data_AF-A0A6G2Q3L4-F1
#
_entry.id   AF-A0A6G2Q3L4-F1
#
_cell.length_a   1.000
_cell.length_b   1.000
_cell.length_c   1.000
_cell.angle_alpha   90.00
_cell.angle_beta   90.00
_cell.angle_gamma   90.00
#
_symmetry.space_group_name_H-M   'P 1'
#
loop_
_entity.id
_entity.type
_entity.pdbx_description
1 polymer ?
#
loop_
_entity_poly.entity_id
_entity_poly.type
_entity_poly.pdbx_seq_one_letter_code
_entity_poly.pdbx_strand_id
1 'polypeptide(L)'
;PAPHPPVAAPGTLLQDRLAGWVSDLTTLHELTERLTRTSALEPALDELLHAGAALVGARRGLVVLEPGDGLGPRTSRGLGLGRADLGHLETVPRGALPYDTAGTAEIVHPDLFAEDDLDPRHREVAARLGYAASFALPLATDGAGRLGAAVWFYDEPAEPHERQRHLAGLYIRHATEHLARLREVENTRACVATIAEELLPSRLPRVPGVQLAARHRTGPRGGGDW
;
A
#
# COMPACT_ATOMS: atom_id res chain seq x y z
N PRO A 1 -26.19 28.10 -41.97
CA PRO A 1 -26.70 27.67 -40.64
C PRO A 1 -26.10 26.30 -40.27
N ALA A 2 -25.13 26.27 -39.35
CA ALA A 2 -24.60 25.02 -38.81
C ALA A 2 -25.60 24.40 -37.82
N PRO A 3 -25.81 23.08 -37.82
CA PRO A 3 -26.76 22.44 -36.90
C PRO A 3 -26.20 22.46 -35.46
N HIS A 4 -27.04 22.91 -34.52
CA HIS A 4 -26.76 22.79 -33.09
C HIS A 4 -26.73 21.31 -32.68
N PRO A 5 -25.80 20.89 -31.80
CA PRO A 5 -25.80 19.52 -31.28
C PRO A 5 -27.09 19.28 -30.46
N PRO A 6 -27.70 18.09 -30.56
CA PRO A 6 -28.90 17.77 -29.81
C PRO A 6 -28.58 17.76 -28.31
N VAL A 7 -29.35 18.53 -27.53
CA VAL A 7 -29.34 18.48 -26.07
C VAL A 7 -29.90 17.13 -25.65
N ALA A 8 -29.09 16.33 -24.96
CA ALA A 8 -29.48 15.00 -24.49
C ALA A 8 -30.74 15.07 -23.62
N ALA A 9 -31.71 14.19 -23.86
CA ALA A 9 -32.97 14.17 -23.13
C ALA A 9 -32.72 13.83 -21.65
N PRO A 10 -33.44 14.41 -20.67
CA PRO A 10 -33.16 14.25 -19.24
C PRO A 10 -33.06 12.79 -18.77
N GLY A 11 -33.82 11.87 -19.38
CA GLY A 11 -33.78 10.44 -19.08
C GLY A 11 -32.46 9.77 -19.49
N THR A 12 -31.83 10.21 -20.57
CA THR A 12 -30.54 9.66 -21.05
C THR A 12 -29.40 10.03 -20.11
N LEU A 13 -29.39 11.25 -19.56
CA LEU A 13 -28.41 11.69 -18.57
C LEU A 13 -28.52 10.91 -17.24
N LEU A 14 -29.74 10.55 -16.83
CA LEU A 14 -29.97 9.71 -15.65
C LEU A 14 -29.49 8.26 -15.90
N GLN A 15 -29.78 7.70 -17.07
CA GLN A 15 -29.31 6.37 -17.45
C GLN A 15 -27.78 6.29 -17.50
N ASP A 16 -27.11 7.30 -18.07
CA ASP A 16 -25.65 7.36 -18.11
C ASP A 16 -25.03 7.44 -16.70
N ARG A 17 -25.64 8.23 -15.79
CA ARG A 17 -25.21 8.26 -14.38
C ARG A 17 -25.38 6.92 -13.69
N LEU A 18 -26.51 6.25 -13.87
CA LEU A 18 -26.78 4.94 -13.28
C LEU A 18 -25.82 3.88 -13.85
N ALA A 19 -25.59 3.88 -15.16
CA ALA A 19 -24.61 3.00 -15.80
C ALA A 19 -23.20 3.24 -15.23
N GLY A 20 -22.82 4.51 -15.04
CA GLY A 20 -21.57 4.89 -14.38
C GLY A 20 -21.46 4.34 -12.95
N TRP A 21 -22.51 4.46 -12.14
CA TRP A 21 -22.54 3.94 -10.77
C TRP A 21 -22.48 2.41 -10.70
N VAL A 22 -23.19 1.71 -11.59
CA VAL A 22 -23.09 0.24 -11.66
C VAL A 22 -21.68 -0.18 -12.05
N SER A 23 -21.07 0.49 -13.04
CA SER A 23 -19.68 0.24 -13.44
C SER A 23 -18.71 0.47 -12.29
N ASP A 24 -18.92 1.51 -11.48
CA ASP A 24 -18.08 1.81 -10.31
C ASP A 24 -18.18 0.72 -9.24
N LEU A 25 -19.41 0.27 -8.95
CA LEU A 25 -19.63 -0.81 -7.99
C LEU A 25 -19.02 -2.12 -8.46
N THR A 26 -19.17 -2.46 -9.75
CA THR A 26 -18.53 -3.64 -10.35
C THR A 26 -17.01 -3.54 -10.26
N THR A 27 -16.44 -2.39 -10.60
CA THR A 27 -14.99 -2.16 -10.51
C THR A 27 -14.49 -2.35 -9.06
N LEU A 28 -15.14 -1.70 -8.09
CA LEU A 28 -14.76 -1.84 -6.69
C LEU A 28 -14.89 -3.27 -6.18
N HIS A 29 -15.95 -3.98 -6.61
CA HIS A 29 -16.16 -5.37 -6.23
C HIS A 29 -15.04 -6.27 -6.77
N GLU A 30 -14.71 -6.17 -8.05
CA GLU A 30 -13.65 -6.97 -8.68
C GLU A 30 -12.27 -6.71 -8.04
N LEU A 31 -11.93 -5.44 -7.77
CA LEU A 31 -10.68 -5.07 -7.11
C LEU A 31 -10.63 -5.60 -5.67
N THR A 32 -11.75 -5.53 -4.95
CA THR A 32 -11.86 -6.07 -3.59
C THR A 32 -11.74 -7.59 -3.59
N GLU A 33 -12.35 -8.27 -4.55
CA GLU A 33 -12.26 -9.72 -4.71
C GLU A 33 -10.82 -10.17 -5.00
N ARG A 34 -10.11 -9.48 -5.92
CA ARG A 34 -8.69 -9.74 -6.18
C ARG A 34 -7.84 -9.57 -4.92
N LEU A 35 -8.05 -8.48 -4.19
CA LEU A 35 -7.30 -8.21 -2.98
C LEU A 35 -7.55 -9.28 -1.90
N THR A 36 -8.81 -9.63 -1.64
CA THR A 36 -9.16 -10.61 -0.61
C THR A 36 -8.67 -12.03 -0.89
N ARG A 37 -8.34 -12.36 -2.15
CA ARG A 37 -7.69 -13.63 -2.51
C ARG A 37 -6.21 -13.70 -2.09
N THR A 38 -5.58 -12.57 -1.76
CA THR A 38 -4.20 -12.55 -1.29
C THR A 38 -4.11 -13.04 0.16
N SER A 39 -3.12 -13.89 0.43
CA SER A 39 -2.95 -14.58 1.72
C SER A 39 -1.66 -14.21 2.47
N ALA A 40 -0.91 -13.23 1.94
CA ALA A 40 0.33 -12.70 2.50
C ALA A 40 0.43 -11.20 2.22
N LEU A 41 1.20 -10.48 3.03
CA LEU A 41 1.27 -9.02 2.97
C LEU A 41 1.86 -8.50 1.64
N GLU A 42 2.94 -9.11 1.17
CA GLU A 42 3.61 -8.72 -0.08
C GLU A 42 2.68 -8.72 -1.32
N PRO A 43 2.02 -9.83 -1.68
CA PRO A 43 1.10 -9.82 -2.83
C PRO A 43 -0.12 -8.91 -2.62
N ALA A 44 -0.54 -8.67 -1.38
CA ALA A 44 -1.62 -7.73 -1.08
C ALA A 44 -1.20 -6.27 -1.35
N LEU A 45 0.05 -5.91 -1.01
CA LEU A 45 0.61 -4.59 -1.31
C LEU A 45 0.79 -4.37 -2.81
N ASP A 46 1.26 -5.38 -3.53
CA ASP A 46 1.38 -5.30 -4.99
C ASP A 46 0.00 -5.11 -5.64
N GLU A 47 -1.01 -5.88 -5.22
CA GLU A 47 -2.39 -5.72 -5.68
C GLU A 47 -2.94 -4.32 -5.37
N LEU A 48 -2.74 -3.82 -4.15
CA LEU A 48 -3.16 -2.47 -3.73
C LEU A 48 -2.58 -1.40 -4.65
N LEU A 49 -1.27 -1.48 -4.94
CA LEU A 49 -0.61 -0.50 -5.79
C LEU A 49 -1.17 -0.52 -7.22
N HIS A 50 -1.36 -1.70 -7.80
CA HIS A 50 -1.90 -1.85 -9.16
C HIS A 50 -3.36 -1.39 -9.24
N ALA A 51 -4.19 -1.80 -8.30
CA ALA A 51 -5.61 -1.43 -8.25
C ALA A 51 -5.78 0.08 -8.05
N GLY A 52 -5.05 0.66 -7.09
CA GLY A 52 -5.07 2.10 -6.87
C GLY A 52 -4.56 2.89 -8.07
N ALA A 53 -3.48 2.44 -8.72
CA ALA A 53 -2.96 3.09 -9.92
C ALA A 53 -3.98 3.09 -11.06
N ALA A 54 -4.71 1.99 -11.24
CA ALA A 54 -5.81 1.90 -12.21
C ALA A 54 -6.98 2.83 -11.88
N LEU A 55 -7.34 2.97 -10.59
CA LEU A 55 -8.42 3.86 -10.15
C LEU A 55 -8.07 5.34 -10.35
N VAL A 56 -6.84 5.74 -10.02
CA VAL A 56 -6.40 7.15 -10.02
C VAL A 56 -5.68 7.57 -11.32
N GLY A 57 -5.50 6.64 -12.26
CA GLY A 57 -4.88 6.91 -13.56
C GLY A 57 -3.36 7.16 -13.48
N ALA A 58 -2.68 6.57 -12.51
CA ALA A 58 -1.24 6.74 -12.33
C ALA A 58 -0.44 5.58 -12.93
N ARG A 59 0.83 5.84 -13.26
CA ARG A 59 1.75 4.83 -13.81
C ARG A 59 2.73 4.30 -12.77
N ARG A 60 2.93 5.06 -11.69
CA ARG A 60 3.85 4.75 -10.60
C ARG A 60 3.13 4.86 -9.27
N GLY A 61 3.57 4.05 -8.32
CA GLY A 61 3.06 4.11 -6.96
C GLY A 61 4.09 3.62 -5.94
N LEU A 62 3.90 4.04 -4.70
CA LEU A 62 4.71 3.66 -3.55
C LEU A 62 3.76 3.40 -2.39
N VAL A 63 3.94 2.28 -1.71
CA VAL A 63 3.31 2.05 -0.40
C VAL A 63 4.42 1.95 0.63
N VAL A 64 4.23 2.66 1.73
CA VAL A 64 5.12 2.65 2.89
C VAL A 64 4.32 2.20 4.08
N LEU A 65 4.75 1.13 4.74
CA LEU A 65 4.20 0.65 5.99
C LEU A 65 5.14 0.97 7.14
N GLU A 66 4.56 1.47 8.22
CA GLU A 66 5.23 1.59 9.50
C GLU A 66 5.52 0.19 10.08
N PRO A 67 6.65 0.03 10.78
CA PRO A 67 6.94 -1.20 11.48
C PRO A 67 5.87 -1.46 12.55
N GLY A 68 5.28 -2.67 12.54
CA GLY A 68 4.22 -3.02 13.49
C GLY A 68 4.63 -3.01 14.97
N ASP A 69 5.94 -3.08 15.26
CA ASP A 69 6.52 -2.97 16.60
C ASP A 69 7.08 -1.58 16.92
N GLY A 70 7.07 -0.65 15.95
CA GLY A 70 7.70 0.67 16.08
C GLY A 70 9.23 0.66 16.09
N LEU A 71 9.86 -0.51 16.02
CA LEU A 71 11.30 -0.70 16.21
C LEU A 71 12.01 -1.14 14.91
N GLY A 72 11.27 -1.74 13.97
CA GLY A 72 11.80 -2.19 12.68
C GLY A 72 11.96 -1.08 11.64
N PRO A 73 12.63 -1.38 10.50
CA PRO A 73 12.60 -0.49 9.35
C PRO A 73 11.18 -0.42 8.77
N ARG A 74 10.86 0.72 8.14
CA ARG A 74 9.65 0.82 7.32
C ARG A 74 9.74 -0.17 6.15
N THR A 75 8.61 -0.75 5.80
CA THR A 75 8.52 -1.59 4.60
C THR A 75 8.04 -0.72 3.45
N SER A 76 8.85 -0.57 2.40
CA SER A 76 8.49 0.16 1.19
C SER A 76 8.34 -0.79 0.00
N ARG A 77 7.32 -0.54 -0.83
CA ARG A 77 7.10 -1.26 -2.10
C ARG A 77 6.70 -0.27 -3.19
N GLY A 78 7.28 -0.46 -4.37
CA GLY A 78 7.08 0.43 -5.52
C GLY A 78 6.44 -0.29 -6.69
N LEU A 79 5.50 0.39 -7.34
CA LEU A 79 4.99 0.07 -8.67
C LEU A 79 5.61 1.04 -9.66
N GLY A 80 6.26 0.53 -10.71
CA GLY A 80 6.97 1.38 -11.67
C GLY A 80 8.16 2.14 -11.08
N LEU A 81 8.65 1.71 -9.90
CA LEU A 81 9.82 2.25 -9.21
C LEU A 81 10.80 1.12 -8.94
N GLY A 82 12.01 1.22 -9.47
CA GLY A 82 13.09 0.28 -9.21
C GLY A 82 13.72 0.47 -7.84
N ARG A 83 14.59 -0.46 -7.44
CA ARG A 83 15.34 -0.36 -6.17
C ARG A 83 16.12 0.95 -6.04
N ALA A 84 16.71 1.43 -7.15
CA ALA A 84 17.41 2.71 -7.15
C ALA A 84 16.45 3.88 -6.87
N ASP A 85 15.24 3.85 -7.44
CA ASP A 85 14.24 4.91 -7.26
C ASP A 85 13.76 4.96 -5.81
N LEU A 86 13.48 3.79 -5.21
CA LEU A 86 13.17 3.67 -3.79
C LEU A 86 14.29 4.24 -2.91
N GLY A 87 15.56 3.93 -3.25
CA GLY A 87 16.71 4.49 -2.55
C GLY A 87 16.83 6.01 -2.66
N HIS A 88 16.41 6.62 -3.77
CA HIS A 88 16.37 8.09 -3.88
C HIS A 88 15.24 8.68 -3.02
N LEU A 89 14.08 8.04 -3.00
CA LEU A 89 12.95 8.46 -2.16
C LEU A 89 13.28 8.41 -0.66
N GLU A 90 14.07 7.42 -0.22
CA GLU A 90 14.57 7.32 1.16
C GLU A 90 15.51 8.48 1.56
N THR A 91 16.04 9.25 0.60
CA THR A 91 16.88 10.42 0.91
C THR A 91 16.10 11.70 1.20
N VAL A 92 14.79 11.70 0.97
CA VAL A 92 13.95 12.86 1.28
C VAL A 92 13.72 12.91 2.80
N PRO A 93 13.82 14.09 3.44
CA PRO A 93 13.61 14.21 4.87
C PRO A 93 12.25 13.64 5.33
N ARG A 94 12.23 13.08 6.54
CA ARG A 94 10.96 12.65 7.14
C ARG A 94 10.05 13.86 7.32
N GLY A 95 8.79 13.71 6.91
CA GLY A 95 7.80 14.79 6.98
C GLY A 95 7.77 15.67 5.73
N ALA A 96 8.66 15.45 4.76
CA ALA A 96 8.65 16.16 3.48
C ALA A 96 7.93 15.38 2.36
N LEU A 97 7.61 14.10 2.60
CA LEU A 97 6.87 13.27 1.65
C LEU A 97 5.39 13.12 2.05
N PRO A 98 4.49 12.98 1.06
CA PRO A 98 3.06 12.82 1.32
C PRO A 98 2.74 11.63 2.23
N TYR A 99 3.52 10.54 2.17
CA TYR A 99 3.32 9.39 3.07
C TYR A 99 3.80 9.63 4.50
N ASP A 100 4.54 10.71 4.79
CA ASP A 100 4.93 11.06 6.16
C ASP A 100 3.92 12.01 6.80
N THR A 101 3.38 12.92 6.01
CA THR A 101 2.40 13.93 6.44
C THR A 101 0.96 13.46 6.33
N ALA A 102 0.68 12.40 5.55
CA ALA A 102 -0.63 11.78 5.47
C ALA A 102 -1.05 11.28 6.86
N GLY A 103 -1.85 12.11 7.52
CA GLY A 103 -2.55 11.79 8.77
C GLY A 103 -3.74 10.89 8.48
N THR A 104 -4.95 11.41 8.68
CA THR A 104 -6.21 10.69 8.38
C THR A 104 -6.85 11.10 7.06
N ALA A 105 -6.31 12.13 6.39
CA ALA A 105 -6.85 12.70 5.16
C ALA A 105 -5.97 12.39 3.95
N GLU A 106 -6.58 12.43 2.77
CA GLU A 106 -5.87 12.40 1.49
C GLU A 106 -4.99 13.66 1.31
N ILE A 107 -3.87 13.50 0.63
CA ILE A 107 -2.95 14.61 0.27
C ILE A 107 -2.80 14.62 -1.25
N VAL A 108 -2.99 15.79 -1.84
CA VAL A 108 -2.85 16.02 -3.28
C VAL A 108 -1.79 17.10 -3.49
N HIS A 109 -0.78 16.79 -4.29
CA HIS A 109 0.19 17.75 -4.81
C HIS A 109 0.06 17.79 -6.34
N PRO A 110 -0.74 18.71 -6.90
CA PRO A 110 -1.06 18.72 -8.32
C PRO A 110 0.10 19.18 -9.22
N ASP A 111 1.03 19.96 -8.66
CA ASP A 111 2.25 20.40 -9.34
C ASP A 111 3.37 20.67 -8.31
N LEU A 112 4.25 19.69 -8.13
CA LEU A 112 5.36 19.73 -7.19
C LEU A 112 6.41 20.81 -7.52
N PHE A 113 6.46 21.26 -8.76
CA PHE A 113 7.41 22.29 -9.19
C PHE A 113 6.87 23.70 -9.02
N ALA A 114 5.54 23.86 -8.93
CA ALA A 114 4.87 25.13 -8.67
C ALA A 114 4.59 25.38 -7.17
N GLU A 115 4.70 24.36 -6.31
CA GLU A 115 4.48 24.52 -4.86
C GLU A 115 5.68 25.16 -4.15
N ASP A 116 5.47 26.32 -3.54
CA ASP A 116 6.53 27.09 -2.86
C ASP A 116 6.99 26.44 -1.54
N ASP A 117 6.08 25.80 -0.79
CA ASP A 117 6.36 25.24 0.54
C ASP A 117 6.90 23.78 0.48
N LEU A 118 7.09 23.23 -0.71
CA LEU A 118 7.60 21.87 -0.88
C LEU A 118 9.10 21.81 -0.58
N ASP A 119 9.50 20.82 0.23
CA ASP A 119 10.89 20.58 0.57
C ASP A 119 11.77 20.49 -0.70
N PRO A 120 12.89 21.24 -0.78
CA PRO A 120 13.77 21.24 -1.95
C PRO A 120 14.25 19.85 -2.35
N ARG A 121 14.48 18.95 -1.38
CA ARG A 121 14.93 17.59 -1.63
C ARG A 121 13.83 16.74 -2.26
N HIS A 122 12.56 16.94 -1.86
CA HIS A 122 11.43 16.27 -2.51
C HIS A 122 11.37 16.70 -3.99
N ARG A 123 11.48 18.00 -4.27
CA ARG A 123 11.46 18.52 -5.65
C ARG A 123 12.62 17.98 -6.50
N GLU A 124 13.83 17.88 -5.95
CA GLU A 124 15.00 17.30 -6.62
C GLU A 124 14.78 15.82 -6.97
N VAL A 125 14.26 15.03 -6.03
CA VAL A 125 13.96 13.61 -6.24
C VAL A 125 12.84 13.44 -7.27
N ALA A 126 11.80 14.28 -7.22
CA ALA A 126 10.72 14.30 -8.21
C ALA A 126 11.24 14.54 -9.63
N ALA A 127 12.08 15.58 -9.82
CA ALA A 127 12.71 15.87 -11.10
C ALA A 127 13.57 14.70 -11.60
N ARG A 128 14.33 14.07 -10.69
CA ARG A 128 15.22 12.95 -11.04
C ARG A 128 14.46 11.68 -11.43
N LEU A 129 13.37 11.38 -10.72
CA LEU A 129 12.54 10.20 -10.99
C LEU A 129 11.50 10.46 -12.08
N GLY A 130 11.35 11.71 -12.52
CA GLY A 130 10.52 12.14 -13.62
C GLY A 130 9.03 12.11 -13.29
N TYR A 131 8.65 12.55 -12.09
CA TYR A 131 7.26 12.80 -11.72
C TYR A 131 7.08 14.26 -11.31
N ALA A 132 5.90 14.82 -11.60
CA ALA A 132 5.56 16.23 -11.37
C ALA A 132 4.37 16.41 -10.43
N ALA A 133 3.59 15.36 -10.15
CA ALA A 133 2.49 15.41 -9.20
C ALA A 133 2.41 14.14 -8.36
N SER A 134 1.75 14.23 -7.21
CA SER A 134 1.53 13.07 -6.33
C SER A 134 0.16 13.10 -5.64
N PHE A 135 -0.40 11.92 -5.42
CA PHE A 135 -1.65 11.73 -4.68
C PHE A 135 -1.45 10.64 -3.62
N ALA A 136 -1.72 10.95 -2.36
CA ALA A 136 -1.51 10.06 -1.24
C ALA A 136 -2.78 9.80 -0.45
N LEU A 137 -2.98 8.52 -0.10
CA LEU A 137 -4.04 8.06 0.77
C LEU A 137 -3.44 7.38 2.00
N PRO A 138 -3.89 7.75 3.22
CA PRO A 138 -3.43 7.09 4.43
C PRO A 138 -3.97 5.66 4.50
N LEU A 139 -3.12 4.75 4.98
CA LEU A 139 -3.50 3.39 5.34
C LEU A 139 -3.72 3.38 6.85
N ALA A 140 -4.93 3.70 7.29
CA ALA A 140 -5.32 3.70 8.69
C ALA A 140 -6.64 2.95 8.92
N THR A 141 -6.74 2.24 10.04
CA THR A 141 -7.98 1.61 10.52
C THR A 141 -8.30 2.08 11.93
N ASP A 142 -9.56 1.98 12.33
CA ASP A 142 -9.97 2.30 13.71
C ASP A 142 -9.33 1.36 14.74
N GLY A 143 -9.12 0.09 14.37
CA GLY A 143 -8.59 -0.94 15.27
C GLY A 143 -7.07 -0.97 15.38
N ALA A 144 -6.35 -0.84 14.27
CA ALA A 144 -4.89 -0.94 14.22
C ALA A 144 -4.19 0.43 14.17
N GLY A 145 -4.95 1.51 14.05
CA GLY A 145 -4.40 2.84 13.84
C GLY A 145 -3.75 2.98 12.47
N ARG A 146 -2.74 3.83 12.38
CA ARG A 146 -2.03 4.13 11.14
C ARG A 146 -1.02 3.01 10.81
N LEU A 147 -1.28 2.28 9.74
CA LEU A 147 -0.35 1.30 9.18
C LEU A 147 0.69 1.95 8.26
N GLY A 148 0.37 3.08 7.64
CA GLY A 148 1.26 3.74 6.67
C GLY A 148 0.50 4.62 5.67
N ALA A 149 0.97 4.67 4.43
CA ALA A 149 0.28 5.37 3.34
C ALA A 149 0.63 4.78 1.96
N ALA A 150 -0.30 4.94 1.02
CA ALA A 150 -0.12 4.64 -0.40
C ALA A 150 -0.07 5.95 -1.19
N VAL A 151 0.88 6.08 -2.10
CA VAL A 151 1.14 7.27 -2.91
C VAL A 151 1.22 6.88 -4.37
N TRP A 152 0.60 7.65 -5.24
CA TRP A 152 0.71 7.52 -6.69
C TRP A 152 1.34 8.76 -7.28
N PHE A 153 2.19 8.56 -8.29
CA PHE A 153 2.95 9.64 -8.94
C PHE A 153 2.54 9.78 -10.41
N TYR A 154 2.49 11.02 -10.88
CA TYR A 154 2.16 11.38 -12.25
C TYR A 154 3.35 12.06 -12.92
N ASP A 155 3.57 11.74 -14.19
CA ASP A 155 4.72 12.24 -14.96
C ASP A 155 4.60 13.74 -15.26
N GLU A 156 3.36 14.26 -15.33
CA GLU A 156 3.00 15.65 -15.59
C GLU A 156 2.11 16.19 -14.44
N PRO A 157 1.98 17.52 -14.29
CA PRO A 157 1.03 18.12 -13.36
C PRO A 157 -0.38 17.53 -13.54
N ALA A 158 -0.92 16.95 -12.47
CA ALA A 158 -2.16 16.21 -12.52
C ALA A 158 -2.79 16.07 -11.14
N GLU A 159 -4.13 16.04 -11.11
CA GLU A 159 -4.92 15.67 -9.94
C GLU A 159 -5.97 14.64 -10.35
N PRO A 160 -6.14 13.53 -9.62
CA PRO A 160 -7.26 12.62 -9.85
C PRO A 160 -8.59 13.34 -9.59
N HIS A 161 -9.53 13.17 -10.51
CA HIS A 161 -10.85 13.81 -10.42
C HIS A 161 -11.62 13.33 -9.19
N GLU A 162 -12.60 14.11 -8.73
CA GLU A 162 -13.39 13.83 -7.52
C GLU A 162 -13.95 12.40 -7.49
N ARG A 163 -14.47 11.89 -8.62
CA ARG A 163 -14.97 10.51 -8.74
C ARG A 163 -13.85 9.47 -8.51
N GLN A 164 -12.66 9.69 -9.08
CA GLN A 164 -11.52 8.78 -8.91
C GLN A 164 -11.03 8.77 -7.47
N ARG A 165 -10.94 9.95 -6.83
CA ARG A 165 -10.60 10.08 -5.41
C ARG A 165 -11.61 9.37 -4.52
N HIS A 166 -12.90 9.53 -4.81
CA HIS A 166 -13.96 8.84 -4.09
C HIS A 166 -13.82 7.31 -4.17
N LEU A 167 -13.67 6.75 -5.37
CA LEU A 167 -13.50 5.30 -5.56
C LEU A 167 -12.21 4.78 -4.92
N ALA A 168 -11.10 5.49 -5.08
CA ALA A 168 -9.84 5.15 -4.44
C ALA A 168 -9.95 5.15 -2.91
N GLY A 169 -10.65 6.13 -2.33
CA GLY A 169 -10.92 6.17 -0.89
C GLY A 169 -11.80 5.00 -0.40
N LEU A 170 -12.82 4.61 -1.17
CA LEU A 170 -13.63 3.43 -0.86
C LEU A 170 -12.81 2.14 -0.88
N TYR A 171 -12.00 1.95 -1.94
CA TYR A 171 -11.12 0.80 -2.08
C TYR A 171 -10.06 0.75 -0.96
N ILE A 172 -9.37 1.86 -0.70
CA ILE A 172 -8.29 1.92 0.30
C ILE A 172 -8.79 1.64 1.71
N ARG A 173 -9.99 2.09 2.07
CA ARG A 173 -10.58 1.73 3.37
C ARG A 173 -10.74 0.21 3.52
N HIS A 174 -11.26 -0.47 2.50
CA HIS A 174 -11.36 -1.93 2.53
C HIS A 174 -9.99 -2.60 2.51
N ALA A 175 -9.08 -2.09 1.69
CA ALA A 175 -7.76 -2.65 1.51
C ALA A 175 -6.93 -2.59 2.80
N THR A 176 -7.00 -1.46 3.50
CA THR A 176 -6.30 -1.25 4.76
C THR A 176 -6.75 -2.26 5.82
N GLU A 177 -8.06 -2.54 5.91
CA GLU A 177 -8.59 -3.56 6.80
C GLU A 177 -8.06 -4.96 6.50
N HIS A 178 -7.91 -5.31 5.21
CA HIS A 178 -7.32 -6.58 4.81
C HIS A 178 -5.83 -6.66 5.14
N LEU A 179 -5.08 -5.59 4.88
CA LEU A 179 -3.66 -5.49 5.22
C LEU A 179 -3.43 -5.58 6.73
N ALA A 180 -4.28 -4.96 7.55
CA ALA A 180 -4.23 -5.05 9.01
C ALA A 180 -4.31 -6.52 9.47
N ARG A 181 -5.29 -7.27 8.94
CA ARG A 181 -5.47 -8.70 9.25
C ARG A 181 -4.28 -9.56 8.81
N LEU A 182 -3.76 -9.34 7.60
CA LEU A 182 -2.59 -10.07 7.12
C LEU A 182 -1.37 -9.80 8.00
N ARG A 183 -1.16 -8.54 8.39
CA ARG A 183 -0.07 -8.14 9.29
C ARG A 183 -0.19 -8.79 10.67
N GLU A 184 -1.39 -8.84 11.24
CA GLU A 184 -1.65 -9.50 12.51
C GLU A 184 -1.32 -11.00 12.46
N VAL A 185 -1.73 -11.68 11.37
CA VAL A 185 -1.43 -13.09 11.15
C VAL A 185 0.08 -13.34 11.02
N GLU A 186 0.79 -12.52 10.25
CA GLU A 186 2.25 -12.61 10.10
C GLU A 186 2.97 -12.38 11.43
N ASN A 187 2.58 -11.35 12.19
CA ASN A 187 3.16 -11.07 13.51
C ASN A 187 2.93 -12.23 14.49
N THR A 188 1.71 -12.79 14.51
CA THR A 188 1.37 -13.92 15.36
C THR A 188 2.21 -15.15 15.01
N ARG A 189 2.38 -15.44 13.71
CA ARG A 189 3.23 -16.55 13.24
C ARG A 189 4.70 -16.34 13.62
N ALA A 190 5.22 -15.11 13.48
CA ALA A 190 6.59 -14.79 13.88
C ALA A 190 6.83 -14.92 15.39
N CYS A 191 5.86 -14.48 16.19
CA CYS A 191 5.89 -14.63 17.65
C CYS A 191 5.89 -16.12 18.06
N VAL A 192 4.98 -16.93 17.49
CA VAL A 192 4.92 -18.37 17.75
C VAL A 192 6.21 -19.08 17.33
N ALA A 193 6.78 -18.72 16.17
CA ALA A 193 8.06 -19.26 15.72
C ALA A 193 9.20 -18.91 16.69
N THR A 194 9.22 -17.67 17.21
CA THR A 194 10.21 -17.23 18.21
C THR A 194 10.06 -18.04 19.50
N ILE A 195 8.84 -18.17 20.02
CA ILE A 195 8.57 -18.99 21.22
C ILE A 195 8.96 -20.45 20.99
N ALA A 196 8.68 -20.99 19.81
CA ALA A 196 9.05 -22.36 19.47
C ALA A 196 10.57 -22.57 19.44
N GLU A 197 11.34 -21.61 18.91
CA GLU A 197 12.81 -21.67 18.91
C GLU A 197 13.39 -21.54 20.32
N GLU A 198 12.81 -20.71 21.19
CA GLU A 198 13.24 -20.58 22.58
C GLU A 198 12.96 -21.85 23.41
N LEU A 199 11.82 -22.51 23.17
CA LEU A 199 11.42 -23.71 23.91
C LEU A 199 12.03 -25.00 23.34
N LEU A 200 12.27 -25.05 22.04
CA LEU A 200 12.79 -26.22 21.32
C LEU A 200 13.89 -25.78 20.35
N PRO A 201 15.10 -25.44 20.85
CA PRO A 201 16.15 -24.86 20.03
C PRO A 201 16.51 -25.79 18.86
N SER A 202 16.51 -25.25 17.65
CA SER A 202 16.89 -25.99 16.43
C SER A 202 18.34 -26.50 16.48
N ARG A 203 19.15 -26.01 17.43
CA ARG A 203 20.52 -26.43 17.70
C ARG A 203 20.72 -26.65 19.19
N LEU A 204 21.30 -27.79 19.54
CA LEU A 204 21.70 -28.07 20.91
C LEU A 204 22.86 -27.14 21.36
N PRO A 205 22.97 -26.86 22.67
CA PRO A 205 24.12 -26.16 23.23
C PRO A 205 25.42 -26.88 22.86
N ARG A 206 26.42 -26.13 22.39
CA ARG A 206 27.75 -26.68 22.13
C ARG A 206 28.48 -26.89 23.46
N VAL A 207 28.75 -28.14 23.81
CA VAL A 207 29.58 -28.50 24.96
C VAL A 207 30.99 -28.86 24.46
N PRO A 208 32.07 -28.18 24.91
CA PRO A 208 33.43 -28.50 24.50
C PRO A 208 33.77 -29.97 24.75
N GLY A 209 34.33 -30.66 23.75
CA GLY A 209 34.68 -32.08 23.84
C GLY A 209 33.54 -33.07 23.58
N VAL A 210 32.31 -32.59 23.29
CA VAL A 210 31.15 -33.44 22.98
C VAL A 210 30.61 -33.14 21.58
N GLN A 211 30.43 -34.18 20.76
CA GLN A 211 29.63 -34.12 19.55
C GLN A 211 28.27 -34.76 19.82
N LEU A 212 27.21 -33.95 19.84
CA LEU A 212 25.83 -34.43 19.96
C LEU A 212 25.09 -34.15 18.65
N ALA A 213 24.42 -35.17 18.11
CA ALA A 213 23.47 -35.04 17.02
C ALA A 213 22.10 -35.47 17.55
N ALA A 214 21.19 -34.51 17.72
CA ALA A 214 19.79 -34.79 18.03
C ALA A 214 18.90 -34.21 16.94
N ARG A 215 17.73 -34.82 16.74
CA ARG A 215 16.75 -34.36 15.75
C ARG A 215 15.39 -34.40 16.39
N HIS A 216 14.92 -33.23 16.83
CA HIS A 216 13.56 -33.06 17.26
C HIS A 216 12.57 -33.48 16.16
N ARG A 217 11.66 -34.41 16.48
CA ARG A 217 10.59 -34.85 15.57
C ARG A 217 9.24 -34.38 16.08
N THR A 218 8.60 -33.46 15.36
CA THR A 218 7.25 -32.99 15.66
C THR A 218 6.19 -33.96 15.14
N GLY A 219 5.16 -34.25 15.95
CA GLY A 219 3.98 -35.02 15.54
C GLY A 219 2.84 -34.16 14.96
N PRO A 220 1.88 -34.77 14.24
CA PRO A 220 0.80 -34.07 13.52
C PRO A 220 -0.24 -33.38 14.42
N ARG A 221 -0.21 -33.59 15.74
CA ARG A 221 -1.12 -32.97 16.72
C ARG A 221 -0.40 -32.06 17.73
N GLY A 222 0.86 -31.71 17.47
CA GLY A 222 1.73 -31.06 18.45
C GLY A 222 2.43 -32.05 19.38
N GLY A 223 3.50 -31.60 20.04
CA GLY A 223 4.43 -32.46 20.77
C GLY A 223 5.49 -33.11 19.87
N GLY A 224 6.65 -33.41 20.45
CA GLY A 224 7.77 -34.04 19.78
C GLY A 224 8.78 -34.61 20.77
N ASP A 225 9.61 -35.53 20.29
CA ASP A 225 10.68 -36.18 21.06
C ASP A 225 12.03 -35.94 20.36
N TRP A 226 13.13 -36.04 21.12
CA TRP A 226 14.48 -35.67 20.65
C TRP A 226 15.27 -36.82 20.03
#